data_AF-A0A6P8DAB4-F1
#
_entry.id   AF-A0A6P8DAB4-F1
#
_cell.length_a   1.000
_cell.length_b   1.000
_cell.length_c   1.000
_cell.angle_alpha   90.00
_cell.angle_beta   90.00
_cell.angle_gamma   90.00
#
_symmetry.space_group_name_H-M   'P 1'
#
loop_
_entity.id
_entity.type
_entity.pdbx_description
1 polymer ?
#
loop_
_entity_poly.entity_id
_entity_poly.type
_entity_poly.pdbx_seq_one_letter_code
_entity_poly.pdbx_strand_id
1 'polypeptide(L)'
;MDELLTSRGKSNDDADEEMSDHSQLCDLPDETLHQILSFLPAKDAVGMIMVSKQWESLWRSLPKLEFHEKQFHQRELFLNFVDRTLHLRDLNSSIQKFSLSCKVRCDSCRVCCNASRIAKWITVAIKCGVQEFHLSLEDKVHLQVLPSCIFRSETLRKFHLNWSGILRIPSPVHLPSLKDLTLMEVEFTGDDESTRKLLSSPSLERLSIHYSSGNNQSLHVLPSCIFWSETLKKFHLKMPGNLRVPSQVHLPSLKDLTLEGVDFIDDASTPKLLSSPSLERLSLRNCNWNHLKAIIVAPPLLRDFSIHYLPGSSNIGADAHFHDPAIVIYAQDLLQFCYVGVLPNRVVLSGSPLLDEAELCLTDFAPGLGDFDVCGHVHNLLSGVFRVKKLILSSTMIQDFNTGKDPLGGIPLFINLTMLKFAKGCIFLEWKPFASLLGRCPALKTLEFYEGCKLHMKPEGYQDPLPRLFLPFLENITIRQFTGEDGELLALGILLRSTLALEEVILSYDRNVLMKRELLDENYFSKLPRASAICKFRIKPQFR
;
A
#
# COMPACT_ATOMS: atom_id res chain seq x y z
N MET A 1 -47.24 -62.43 2.25
CA MET A 1 -46.62 -63.12 3.39
C MET A 1 -45.62 -62.15 3.97
N ASP A 2 -45.87 -61.34 4.99
CA ASP A 2 -46.94 -61.25 6.00
C ASP A 2 -47.08 -59.74 6.35
N GLU A 3 -48.26 -59.14 6.23
CA GLU A 3 -49.28 -58.91 7.27
C GLU A 3 -48.84 -58.05 8.48
N LEU A 4 -49.31 -56.79 8.56
CA LEU A 4 -50.55 -56.29 9.23
C LEU A 4 -50.26 -55.85 10.70
N LEU A 5 -50.36 -54.53 10.98
CA LEU A 5 -51.50 -53.83 11.61
C LEU A 5 -51.44 -53.71 13.14
N THR A 6 -51.56 -52.47 13.61
CA THR A 6 -52.36 -52.03 14.77
C THR A 6 -52.46 -50.48 14.66
N SER A 7 -53.52 -49.90 14.08
CA SER A 7 -54.82 -49.49 14.67
C SER A 7 -54.67 -48.44 15.82
N ARG A 8 -55.42 -47.32 15.97
CA ARG A 8 -56.68 -46.83 15.36
C ARG A 8 -57.04 -45.45 15.98
N GLY A 9 -57.54 -44.49 15.18
CA GLY A 9 -58.52 -43.41 15.53
C GLY A 9 -57.97 -42.17 16.26
N LYS A 10 -58.45 -40.93 16.08
CA LYS A 10 -59.60 -40.35 15.35
C LYS A 10 -59.36 -38.82 15.16
N SER A 11 -59.70 -38.30 13.99
CA SER A 11 -60.25 -36.96 13.64
C SER A 11 -60.22 -35.82 14.68
N ASN A 12 -59.70 -34.67 14.25
CA ASN A 12 -60.48 -33.43 14.12
C ASN A 12 -59.80 -32.50 13.10
N ASP A 13 -60.56 -32.15 12.08
CA ASP A 13 -60.32 -31.02 11.17
C ASP A 13 -60.33 -29.72 11.99
N ASP A 14 -59.42 -28.79 11.69
CA ASP A 14 -59.72 -27.36 11.57
C ASP A 14 -58.50 -26.56 11.06
N ALA A 15 -58.75 -25.84 9.97
CA ALA A 15 -58.05 -24.67 9.45
C ALA A 15 -56.66 -24.83 8.82
N ASP A 16 -56.68 -25.06 7.51
CA ASP A 16 -55.69 -24.62 6.54
C ASP A 16 -55.33 -23.13 6.71
N GLU A 17 -54.15 -22.86 7.26
CA GLU A 17 -53.32 -21.70 6.89
C GLU A 17 -51.86 -22.19 6.84
N GLU A 18 -51.55 -23.09 5.91
CA GLU A 18 -50.17 -23.28 5.47
C GLU A 18 -49.77 -22.04 4.66
N MET A 19 -49.13 -21.13 5.39
CA MET A 19 -48.37 -20.00 4.89
C MET A 19 -47.34 -20.51 3.87
N SER A 20 -47.71 -20.44 2.59
CA SER A 20 -46.84 -20.56 1.43
C SER A 20 -45.77 -19.46 1.48
N ASP A 21 -44.69 -19.70 2.23
CA ASP A 21 -43.46 -18.94 2.13
C ASP A 21 -42.63 -19.47 0.94
N HIS A 22 -43.21 -19.40 -0.25
CA HIS A 22 -42.46 -19.51 -1.49
C HIS A 22 -41.64 -18.22 -1.64
N SER A 23 -40.47 -18.22 -1.02
CA SER A 23 -39.32 -17.32 -1.21
C SER A 23 -39.55 -16.18 -2.22
N GLN A 24 -39.87 -14.99 -1.71
CA GLN A 24 -40.00 -13.70 -2.43
C GLN A 24 -38.84 -13.37 -3.40
N LEU A 25 -37.72 -14.09 -3.28
CA LEU A 25 -36.55 -13.98 -4.15
C LEU A 25 -36.80 -14.52 -5.57
N CYS A 26 -37.73 -15.45 -5.77
CA CYS A 26 -38.01 -16.06 -7.09
C CYS A 26 -38.98 -15.24 -7.97
N ASP A 27 -39.56 -14.18 -7.41
CA ASP A 27 -40.48 -13.28 -8.11
C ASP A 27 -39.78 -12.06 -8.76
N LEU A 28 -38.45 -11.94 -8.55
CA LEU A 28 -37.67 -10.84 -9.11
C LEU A 28 -37.41 -11.06 -10.61
N PRO A 29 -37.33 -9.98 -11.42
CA PRO A 29 -36.94 -10.09 -12.82
C PRO A 29 -35.53 -10.68 -13.00
N ASP A 30 -35.32 -11.44 -14.08
CA ASP A 30 -34.04 -12.08 -14.42
C ASP A 30 -32.85 -11.10 -14.38
N GLU A 31 -33.06 -9.85 -14.78
CA GLU A 31 -32.05 -8.78 -14.73
C GLU A 31 -31.58 -8.48 -13.29
N THR A 32 -32.53 -8.43 -12.34
CA THR A 32 -32.27 -8.19 -10.92
C THR A 32 -31.59 -9.40 -10.27
N LEU A 33 -32.04 -10.61 -10.63
CA LEU A 33 -31.41 -11.86 -10.19
C LEU A 33 -29.98 -11.98 -10.71
N HIS A 34 -29.73 -11.59 -11.97
CA HIS A 34 -28.39 -11.52 -12.56
C HIS A 34 -27.48 -10.55 -11.80
N GLN A 35 -27.99 -9.38 -11.43
CA GLN A 35 -27.24 -8.43 -10.62
C GLN A 35 -26.90 -9.03 -9.25
N ILE A 36 -27.86 -9.66 -8.56
CA ILE A 36 -27.63 -10.32 -7.27
C ILE A 36 -26.54 -11.39 -7.40
N LEU A 37 -26.63 -12.30 -8.38
CA LEU A 37 -25.60 -13.32 -8.58
C LEU A 37 -24.23 -12.73 -8.91
N SER A 38 -24.17 -11.58 -9.59
CA SER A 38 -22.90 -10.94 -9.94
C SER A 38 -22.11 -10.42 -8.73
N PHE A 39 -22.76 -10.34 -7.56
CA PHE A 39 -22.13 -10.02 -6.28
C PHE A 39 -21.72 -11.26 -5.48
N LEU A 40 -22.18 -12.46 -5.85
CA LEU A 40 -21.87 -13.70 -5.14
C LEU A 40 -20.58 -14.35 -5.69
N PRO A 41 -19.77 -15.00 -4.83
CA PRO A 41 -18.74 -15.92 -5.29
C PRO A 41 -19.33 -17.03 -6.17
N ALA A 42 -18.58 -17.51 -7.16
CA ALA A 42 -19.07 -18.52 -8.10
C ALA A 42 -19.60 -19.79 -7.40
N LYS A 43 -18.99 -20.18 -6.28
CA LYS A 43 -19.45 -21.30 -5.43
C LYS A 43 -20.87 -21.09 -4.92
N ASP A 44 -21.17 -19.91 -4.40
CA ASP A 44 -22.46 -19.58 -3.81
C ASP A 44 -23.50 -19.34 -4.91
N ALA A 45 -23.11 -18.69 -6.00
CA ALA A 45 -23.96 -18.48 -7.17
C ALA A 45 -24.45 -19.79 -7.80
N VAL A 46 -23.56 -20.79 -7.93
CA VAL A 46 -23.95 -22.14 -8.39
C VAL A 46 -24.80 -22.86 -7.32
N GLY A 47 -24.56 -22.59 -6.03
CA GLY A 47 -25.39 -23.08 -4.93
C GLY A 47 -26.85 -22.60 -5.00
N MET A 48 -27.12 -21.43 -5.57
CA MET A 48 -28.48 -20.88 -5.73
C MET A 48 -29.40 -21.74 -6.62
N ILE A 49 -28.85 -22.66 -7.43
CA ILE A 49 -29.63 -23.67 -8.16
C ILE A 49 -30.47 -24.52 -7.20
N MET A 50 -29.99 -24.73 -5.96
CA MET A 50 -30.74 -25.47 -4.93
C MET A 50 -31.97 -24.71 -4.42
N VAL A 51 -32.04 -23.39 -4.65
CA VAL A 51 -33.15 -22.53 -4.22
C VAL A 51 -34.25 -22.47 -5.27
N SER A 52 -33.90 -22.33 -6.56
CA SER A 52 -34.87 -22.35 -7.67
C SER A 52 -34.21 -22.69 -9.01
N LYS A 53 -34.99 -23.30 -9.91
CA LYS A 53 -34.55 -23.62 -11.29
C LYS A 53 -34.28 -22.38 -12.14
N GLN A 54 -34.87 -21.22 -11.82
CA GLN A 54 -34.61 -19.97 -12.54
C GLN A 54 -33.13 -19.57 -12.45
N TRP A 55 -32.46 -19.83 -11.32
CA TRP A 55 -31.04 -19.54 -11.16
C TRP A 55 -30.17 -20.40 -12.08
N GLU A 56 -30.67 -21.55 -12.56
CA GLU A 56 -29.94 -22.47 -13.44
C GLU A 56 -29.56 -21.85 -14.78
N SER A 57 -30.43 -21.04 -15.38
CA SER A 57 -30.11 -20.32 -16.63
C SER A 57 -29.20 -19.12 -16.36
N LEU A 58 -29.45 -18.40 -15.26
CA LEU A 58 -28.76 -17.15 -14.92
C LEU A 58 -27.30 -17.37 -14.52
N TRP A 59 -26.98 -18.46 -13.81
CA TRP A 59 -25.59 -18.70 -13.42
C TRP A 59 -24.70 -19.02 -14.65
N ARG A 60 -25.26 -19.63 -15.69
CA ARG A 60 -24.52 -20.08 -16.89
C ARG A 60 -23.96 -18.93 -17.72
N SER A 61 -24.49 -17.72 -17.58
CA SER A 61 -24.02 -16.51 -18.27
C SER A 61 -23.34 -15.52 -17.33
N LEU A 62 -22.95 -15.95 -16.12
CA LEU A 62 -22.33 -15.05 -15.14
C LEU A 62 -21.08 -14.35 -15.70
N PRO A 63 -20.98 -13.01 -15.56
CA PRO A 63 -19.86 -12.25 -16.10
C PRO A 63 -18.59 -12.37 -15.25
N LYS A 64 -18.71 -12.77 -13.98
CA LYS A 64 -17.58 -12.89 -13.05
C LYS A 64 -17.50 -14.30 -12.51
N LEU A 65 -16.34 -14.92 -12.66
CA LEU A 65 -16.06 -16.27 -12.16
C LEU A 65 -14.79 -16.23 -11.32
N GLU A 66 -14.92 -16.58 -10.05
CA GLU A 66 -13.81 -16.55 -9.09
C GLU A 66 -13.70 -17.91 -8.40
N PHE A 67 -12.53 -18.53 -8.56
CA PHE A 67 -12.23 -19.87 -8.10
C PHE A 67 -10.96 -19.85 -7.24
N HIS A 68 -11.11 -20.12 -5.95
CA HIS A 68 -9.99 -20.14 -5.00
C HIS A 68 -9.94 -21.49 -4.29
N GLU A 69 -8.86 -22.27 -4.50
CA GLU A 69 -8.70 -23.60 -3.91
C GLU A 69 -8.80 -23.58 -2.38
N LYS A 70 -8.34 -22.49 -1.74
CA LYS A 70 -8.40 -22.29 -0.27
C LYS A 70 -9.83 -22.24 0.29
N GLN A 71 -10.86 -22.04 -0.54
CA GLN A 71 -12.27 -22.07 -0.15
C GLN A 71 -12.86 -23.50 -0.08
N PHE A 72 -12.04 -24.52 -0.37
CA PHE A 72 -12.43 -25.92 -0.38
C PHE A 72 -11.57 -26.70 0.60
N HIS A 73 -12.21 -27.57 1.39
CA HIS A 73 -11.49 -28.44 2.34
C HIS A 73 -10.73 -29.58 1.65
N GLN A 74 -11.10 -29.91 0.40
CA GLN A 74 -10.47 -30.94 -0.41
C GLN A 74 -10.22 -30.45 -1.83
N ARG A 75 -9.02 -30.69 -2.33
CA ARG A 75 -8.58 -30.26 -3.67
C ARG A 75 -9.42 -30.86 -4.79
N GLU A 76 -9.70 -32.17 -4.78
CA GLU A 76 -10.49 -32.79 -5.85
C GLU A 76 -11.93 -32.23 -5.93
N LEU A 77 -12.52 -31.81 -4.81
CA LEU A 77 -13.81 -31.11 -4.83
C LEU A 77 -13.70 -29.78 -5.57
N PHE A 78 -12.64 -29.02 -5.33
CA PHE A 78 -12.35 -27.80 -6.08
C PHE A 78 -12.17 -28.08 -7.57
N LEU A 79 -11.31 -29.03 -7.95
CA LEU A 79 -11.04 -29.34 -9.36
C LEU A 79 -12.32 -29.76 -10.08
N ASN A 80 -13.10 -30.67 -9.49
CA ASN A 80 -14.37 -31.13 -10.05
C ASN A 80 -15.42 -30.03 -10.11
N PHE A 81 -15.45 -29.12 -9.14
CA PHE A 81 -16.34 -27.97 -9.13
C PHE A 81 -16.04 -27.03 -10.31
N VAL A 82 -14.76 -26.69 -10.52
CA VAL A 82 -14.35 -25.83 -11.66
C VAL A 82 -14.64 -26.53 -12.99
N ASP A 83 -14.29 -27.81 -13.12
CA ASP A 83 -14.59 -28.62 -14.32
C ASP A 83 -16.09 -28.58 -14.66
N ARG A 84 -16.95 -28.88 -13.69
CA ARG A 84 -18.41 -28.88 -13.89
C ARG A 84 -18.95 -27.49 -14.21
N THR A 85 -18.51 -26.47 -13.47
CA THR A 85 -18.96 -25.09 -13.67
C THR A 85 -18.64 -24.61 -15.09
N LEU A 86 -17.42 -24.86 -15.56
CA LEU A 86 -17.02 -24.46 -16.91
C LEU A 86 -17.61 -25.34 -18.01
N HIS A 87 -17.91 -26.61 -17.72
CA HIS A 87 -18.57 -27.51 -18.67
C HIS A 87 -20.04 -27.13 -18.91
N LEU A 88 -20.75 -26.72 -17.86
CA LEU A 88 -22.17 -26.39 -17.91
C LEU A 88 -22.44 -24.92 -18.31
N ARG A 89 -21.40 -24.08 -18.36
CA ARG A 89 -21.50 -22.66 -18.75
C ARG A 89 -21.88 -22.49 -20.22
N ASP A 90 -22.61 -21.42 -20.52
CA ASP A 90 -22.80 -21.01 -21.91
C ASP A 90 -21.51 -20.38 -22.47
N LEU A 91 -21.00 -20.97 -23.55
CA LEU A 91 -19.77 -20.53 -24.22
C LEU A 91 -19.98 -19.27 -25.06
N ASN A 92 -21.22 -18.92 -25.40
CA ASN A 92 -21.54 -17.68 -26.13
C ASN A 92 -21.58 -16.46 -25.20
N SER A 93 -21.70 -16.70 -23.89
CA SER A 93 -21.75 -15.64 -22.88
C SER A 93 -20.35 -15.16 -22.50
N SER A 94 -20.08 -13.87 -22.74
CA SER A 94 -18.76 -13.29 -22.48
C SER A 94 -18.39 -13.29 -20.99
N ILE A 95 -17.12 -13.52 -20.66
CA ILE A 95 -16.62 -13.35 -19.29
C ILE A 95 -16.06 -11.93 -19.15
N GLN A 96 -16.51 -11.19 -18.16
CA GLN A 96 -15.87 -9.93 -17.78
C GLN A 96 -14.61 -10.20 -16.96
N LYS A 97 -14.71 -11.01 -15.90
CA LYS A 97 -13.59 -11.32 -15.00
C LYS A 97 -13.50 -12.82 -14.70
N PHE A 98 -12.32 -13.38 -14.87
CA PHE A 98 -11.98 -14.74 -14.47
C PHE A 98 -10.82 -14.72 -13.49
N SER A 99 -11.01 -15.28 -12.29
CA SER A 99 -9.98 -15.40 -11.26
C SER A 99 -9.78 -16.86 -10.88
N LEU A 100 -8.54 -17.35 -10.95
CA LEU A 100 -8.16 -18.69 -10.55
C LEU A 100 -6.95 -18.64 -9.64
N SER A 101 -7.10 -19.17 -8.42
CA SER A 101 -6.01 -19.36 -7.47
C SER A 101 -5.95 -20.80 -6.99
N CYS A 102 -4.88 -21.51 -7.33
CA CYS A 102 -4.69 -22.90 -6.96
C CYS A 102 -3.21 -23.30 -6.97
N LYS A 103 -2.87 -24.37 -6.25
CA LYS A 103 -1.54 -24.98 -6.27
C LYS A 103 -1.35 -25.80 -7.54
N VAL A 104 -0.14 -25.86 -8.08
CA VAL A 104 0.22 -26.78 -9.17
C VAL A 104 1.05 -27.92 -8.57
N ARG A 105 0.40 -29.00 -8.10
CA ARG A 105 1.14 -30.18 -7.64
C ARG A 105 1.52 -31.08 -8.80
N CYS A 106 2.79 -31.47 -8.84
CA CYS A 106 3.30 -32.57 -9.65
C CYS A 106 3.62 -33.73 -8.70
N ASP A 107 2.62 -34.55 -8.39
CA ASP A 107 2.79 -35.72 -7.53
C ASP A 107 3.49 -36.83 -8.32
N SER A 108 4.79 -36.67 -8.62
CA SER A 108 5.74 -37.69 -9.12
C SER A 108 5.28 -38.67 -10.24
N CYS A 109 4.11 -38.50 -10.87
CA CYS A 109 3.53 -39.34 -11.90
C CYS A 109 3.66 -38.64 -13.26
N ARG A 110 4.13 -39.37 -14.27
CA ARG A 110 4.21 -38.89 -15.67
C ARG A 110 2.83 -38.79 -16.37
N VAL A 111 1.72 -39.09 -15.68
CA VAL A 111 0.41 -39.36 -16.34
C VAL A 111 -0.75 -38.49 -15.82
N CYS A 112 -0.57 -37.72 -14.74
CA CYS A 112 -1.66 -37.07 -14.02
C CYS A 112 -1.30 -35.63 -13.59
N CYS A 113 -0.92 -34.78 -14.55
CA CYS A 113 -0.70 -33.36 -14.25
C CYS A 113 -2.05 -32.60 -14.26
N ASN A 114 -2.44 -32.08 -13.09
CA ASN A 114 -3.55 -31.10 -12.98
C ASN A 114 -3.32 -29.85 -13.84
N ALA A 115 -2.10 -29.62 -14.30
CA ALA A 115 -1.75 -28.65 -15.33
C ALA A 115 -2.66 -28.75 -16.57
N SER A 116 -3.03 -29.96 -17.00
CA SER A 116 -3.92 -30.14 -18.14
C SER A 116 -5.35 -29.63 -17.88
N ARG A 117 -5.88 -29.85 -16.67
CA ARG A 117 -7.18 -29.29 -16.23
C ARG A 117 -7.12 -27.76 -16.20
N ILE A 118 -6.09 -27.20 -15.57
CA ILE A 118 -5.88 -25.75 -15.50
C ILE A 118 -5.77 -25.13 -16.90
N ALA A 119 -4.98 -25.72 -17.80
CA ALA A 119 -4.85 -25.25 -19.18
C ALA A 119 -6.18 -25.27 -19.94
N LYS A 120 -7.02 -26.28 -19.71
CA LYS A 120 -8.39 -26.35 -20.26
C LYS A 120 -9.26 -25.21 -19.72
N TRP A 121 -9.22 -24.95 -18.41
CA TRP A 121 -9.99 -23.86 -17.80
C TRP A 121 -9.60 -22.49 -18.35
N ILE A 122 -8.30 -22.23 -18.46
CA ILE A 122 -7.76 -21.01 -19.09
C ILE A 122 -8.28 -20.92 -20.54
N THR A 123 -8.23 -22.02 -21.30
CA THR A 123 -8.70 -22.04 -22.69
C THR A 123 -10.18 -21.72 -22.82
N VAL A 124 -11.03 -22.27 -21.93
CA VAL A 124 -12.47 -21.97 -21.92
C VAL A 124 -12.71 -20.49 -21.62
N ALA A 125 -12.01 -19.93 -20.63
CA ALA A 125 -12.16 -18.51 -20.29
C ALA A 125 -11.77 -17.58 -21.44
N ILE A 126 -10.66 -17.89 -22.14
CA ILE A 126 -10.22 -17.12 -23.32
C ILE A 126 -11.20 -17.24 -24.48
N LYS A 127 -11.76 -18.43 -24.73
CA LYS A 127 -12.81 -18.62 -25.75
C LYS A 127 -14.08 -17.82 -25.45
N CYS A 128 -14.42 -17.65 -24.17
CA CYS A 128 -15.53 -16.80 -23.74
C CYS A 128 -15.17 -15.31 -23.72
N GLY A 129 -14.10 -14.88 -24.40
CA GLY A 129 -13.77 -13.46 -24.56
C GLY A 129 -13.45 -12.72 -23.26
N VAL A 130 -12.76 -13.38 -22.32
CA VAL A 130 -12.42 -12.77 -21.02
C VAL A 130 -11.70 -11.42 -21.16
N GLN A 131 -12.10 -10.45 -20.33
CA GLN A 131 -11.50 -9.10 -20.32
C GLN A 131 -10.50 -8.90 -19.18
N GLU A 132 -10.79 -9.41 -17.99
CA GLU A 132 -9.90 -9.36 -16.83
C GLU A 132 -9.56 -10.78 -16.38
N PHE A 133 -8.28 -11.13 -16.46
CA PHE A 133 -7.80 -12.47 -16.13
C PHE A 133 -6.81 -12.39 -14.97
N HIS A 134 -7.15 -13.02 -13.84
CA HIS A 134 -6.28 -13.17 -12.69
C HIS A 134 -5.93 -14.65 -12.53
N LEU A 135 -4.64 -14.95 -12.56
CA LEU A 135 -4.12 -16.29 -12.37
C LEU A 135 -3.05 -16.28 -11.28
N SER A 136 -3.25 -17.04 -10.21
CA SER A 136 -2.28 -17.22 -9.14
C SER A 136 -1.99 -18.71 -8.97
N LEU A 137 -0.79 -19.11 -9.36
CA LEU A 137 -0.35 -20.50 -9.30
C LEU A 137 0.75 -20.64 -8.24
N GLU A 138 0.41 -21.33 -7.14
CA GLU A 138 1.33 -21.64 -6.05
C GLU A 138 2.16 -22.89 -6.40
N ASP A 139 3.41 -22.95 -5.92
CA ASP A 139 4.47 -23.98 -6.12
C ASP A 139 5.43 -23.75 -7.31
N LYS A 140 6.74 -23.99 -7.06
CA LYS A 140 7.85 -23.80 -8.02
C LYS A 140 7.85 -24.86 -9.10
N VAL A 141 7.01 -24.70 -10.12
CA VAL A 141 6.87 -25.72 -11.16
C VAL A 141 7.35 -25.22 -12.51
N HIS A 142 8.30 -25.95 -13.11
CA HIS A 142 8.81 -25.74 -14.47
C HIS A 142 7.83 -26.16 -15.59
N LEU A 143 6.52 -26.29 -15.31
CA LEU A 143 5.54 -26.81 -16.26
C LEU A 143 4.96 -25.68 -17.13
N GLN A 144 4.81 -25.95 -18.43
CA GLN A 144 4.05 -25.08 -19.34
C GLN A 144 2.55 -25.21 -19.05
N VAL A 145 2.05 -24.52 -18.03
CA VAL A 145 0.62 -24.49 -17.68
C VAL A 145 -0.15 -23.49 -18.54
N LEU A 146 0.51 -22.42 -19.00
CA LEU A 146 -0.12 -21.35 -19.77
C LEU A 146 -0.32 -21.77 -21.24
N PRO A 147 -1.57 -21.93 -21.71
CA PRO A 147 -1.83 -22.23 -23.11
C PRO A 147 -1.52 -21.00 -23.99
N SER A 148 -1.03 -21.22 -25.21
CA SER A 148 -0.65 -20.12 -26.13
C SER A 148 -1.80 -19.22 -26.55
N CYS A 149 -3.06 -19.62 -26.34
CA CYS A 149 -4.23 -18.78 -26.64
C CYS A 149 -4.34 -17.56 -25.71
N ILE A 150 -3.85 -17.62 -24.47
CA ILE A 150 -3.92 -16.48 -23.55
C ILE A 150 -3.15 -15.28 -24.08
N PHE A 151 -2.02 -15.52 -24.75
CA PHE A 151 -1.16 -14.51 -25.35
C PHE A 151 -1.62 -14.04 -26.73
N ARG A 152 -2.75 -14.54 -27.24
CA ARG A 152 -3.35 -14.16 -28.52
C ARG A 152 -4.78 -13.62 -28.36
N SER A 153 -5.19 -13.33 -27.13
CA SER A 153 -6.53 -12.84 -26.84
C SER A 153 -6.72 -11.40 -27.33
N GLU A 154 -7.77 -11.18 -28.11
CA GLU A 154 -8.16 -9.85 -28.58
C GLU A 154 -9.02 -9.08 -27.56
N THR A 155 -9.59 -9.79 -26.58
CA THR A 155 -10.51 -9.23 -25.58
C THR A 155 -9.84 -8.87 -24.27
N LEU A 156 -8.68 -9.47 -23.99
CA LEU A 156 -7.98 -9.35 -22.71
C LEU A 156 -7.47 -7.92 -22.50
N ARG A 157 -8.02 -7.23 -21.49
CA ARG A 157 -7.69 -5.85 -21.11
C ARG A 157 -6.79 -5.77 -19.88
N LYS A 158 -6.97 -6.68 -18.93
CA LYS A 158 -6.15 -6.78 -17.72
C LYS A 158 -5.68 -8.22 -17.53
N PHE A 159 -4.37 -8.39 -17.37
CA PHE A 159 -3.77 -9.69 -17.08
C PHE A 159 -2.92 -9.60 -15.82
N HIS A 160 -3.36 -10.28 -14.77
CA HIS A 160 -2.61 -10.45 -13.54
C HIS A 160 -2.14 -11.89 -13.43
N LEU A 161 -0.83 -12.09 -13.37
CA LEU A 161 -0.20 -13.39 -13.26
C LEU A 161 0.72 -13.40 -12.03
N ASN A 162 0.37 -14.22 -11.04
CA ASN A 162 1.27 -14.57 -9.96
C ASN A 162 1.85 -15.97 -10.24
N TRP A 163 3.16 -16.00 -10.51
CA TRP A 163 3.87 -17.17 -11.02
C TRP A 163 5.22 -17.29 -10.34
N SER A 164 5.37 -18.29 -9.47
CA SER A 164 6.62 -18.54 -8.76
C SER A 164 7.61 -19.32 -9.63
N GLY A 165 8.48 -18.61 -10.35
CA GLY A 165 9.59 -19.19 -11.13
C GLY A 165 9.76 -18.59 -12.52
N ILE A 166 10.47 -19.32 -13.39
CA ILE A 166 10.77 -18.88 -14.75
C ILE A 166 9.48 -18.80 -15.59
N LEU A 167 9.16 -17.60 -16.09
CA LEU A 167 8.05 -17.39 -17.00
C LEU A 167 8.51 -17.63 -18.44
N ARG A 168 8.02 -18.72 -19.06
CA ARG A 168 8.24 -18.99 -20.49
C ARG A 168 6.99 -18.62 -21.28
N ILE A 169 7.12 -17.64 -22.17
CA ILE A 169 6.00 -17.14 -22.97
C ILE A 169 5.99 -17.86 -24.34
N PRO A 170 4.93 -18.63 -24.65
CA PRO A 170 4.77 -19.25 -25.97
C PRO A 170 4.62 -18.18 -27.07
N SER A 171 5.31 -18.39 -28.20
CA SER A 171 5.14 -17.58 -29.42
C SER A 171 3.98 -18.13 -30.27
N PRO A 172 3.23 -17.30 -31.03
CA PRO A 172 3.34 -15.83 -31.10
C PRO A 172 2.51 -15.11 -30.03
N VAL A 173 2.94 -13.88 -29.68
CA VAL A 173 2.25 -12.98 -28.74
C VAL A 173 1.59 -11.84 -29.49
N HIS A 174 0.29 -11.65 -29.29
CA HIS A 174 -0.54 -10.60 -29.87
C HIS A 174 -1.70 -10.25 -28.94
N LEU A 175 -1.57 -9.15 -28.20
CA LEU A 175 -2.55 -8.71 -27.19
C LEU A 175 -2.97 -7.24 -27.45
N PRO A 176 -3.78 -6.97 -28.49
CA PRO A 176 -4.07 -5.62 -28.95
C PRO A 176 -4.86 -4.78 -27.93
N SER A 177 -5.66 -5.42 -27.08
CA SER A 177 -6.52 -4.75 -26.09
C SER A 177 -5.92 -4.66 -24.69
N LEU A 178 -4.73 -5.21 -24.45
CA LEU A 178 -4.13 -5.28 -23.12
C LEU A 178 -3.69 -3.89 -22.66
N LYS A 179 -4.29 -3.42 -21.56
CA LYS A 179 -4.00 -2.11 -20.94
C LYS A 179 -3.28 -2.23 -19.61
N ASP A 180 -3.41 -3.37 -18.92
CA ASP A 180 -2.89 -3.59 -17.58
C ASP A 180 -2.23 -4.97 -17.51
N LEU A 181 -0.93 -4.99 -17.23
CA LEU A 181 -0.17 -6.22 -17.06
C LEU A 181 0.51 -6.20 -15.70
N THR A 182 0.19 -7.18 -14.86
CA THR A 182 0.83 -7.38 -13.57
C THR A 182 1.44 -8.77 -13.52
N LEU A 183 2.74 -8.84 -13.27
CA LEU A 183 3.53 -10.06 -13.16
C LEU A 183 4.12 -10.11 -11.74
N MET A 184 3.72 -11.10 -10.94
CA MET A 184 4.17 -11.28 -9.56
C MET A 184 5.03 -12.53 -9.42
N GLU A 185 6.10 -12.43 -8.63
CA GLU A 185 7.07 -13.49 -8.34
C GLU A 185 7.79 -14.08 -9.57
N VAL A 186 7.82 -13.34 -10.68
CA VAL A 186 8.33 -13.84 -11.96
C VAL A 186 9.85 -13.80 -12.04
N GLU A 187 10.40 -14.72 -12.82
CA GLU A 187 11.79 -14.69 -13.28
C GLU A 187 11.83 -14.75 -14.82
N PHE A 188 12.59 -13.87 -15.46
CA PHE A 188 12.84 -13.94 -16.90
C PHE A 188 14.20 -14.62 -17.14
N THR A 189 14.24 -15.56 -18.08
CA THR A 189 15.50 -16.20 -18.50
C THR A 189 16.33 -15.38 -19.48
N GLY A 190 15.83 -14.24 -19.96
CA GLY A 190 16.52 -13.36 -20.90
C GLY A 190 15.58 -12.41 -21.66
N ASP A 191 16.12 -11.67 -22.62
CA ASP A 191 15.39 -10.72 -23.48
C ASP A 191 14.85 -11.39 -24.76
N ASP A 192 14.07 -12.48 -24.60
CA ASP A 192 13.50 -13.20 -25.74
C ASP A 192 12.40 -12.40 -26.45
N GLU A 193 12.14 -12.74 -27.72
CA GLU A 193 11.18 -12.01 -28.56
C GLU A 193 9.74 -12.05 -28.02
N SER A 194 9.32 -13.16 -27.41
CA SER A 194 7.96 -13.29 -26.86
C SER A 194 7.77 -12.38 -25.65
N THR A 195 8.75 -12.33 -24.75
CA THR A 195 8.77 -11.43 -23.60
C THR A 195 8.72 -9.96 -24.06
N ARG A 196 9.52 -9.59 -25.07
CA ARG A 196 9.49 -8.23 -25.63
C ARG A 196 8.13 -7.87 -26.22
N LYS A 197 7.51 -8.78 -26.98
CA LYS A 197 6.18 -8.57 -27.57
C LYS A 197 5.08 -8.45 -26.52
N LEU A 198 5.16 -9.20 -25.42
CA LEU A 198 4.21 -9.07 -24.31
C LEU A 198 4.31 -7.69 -23.66
N LEU A 199 5.53 -7.27 -23.32
CA LEU A 199 5.79 -6.02 -22.61
C LEU A 199 5.61 -4.77 -23.49
N SER A 200 5.74 -4.92 -24.80
CA SER A 200 5.52 -3.84 -25.79
C SER A 200 4.12 -3.91 -26.42
N SER A 201 3.14 -4.48 -25.72
CA SER A 201 1.76 -4.56 -26.22
C SER A 201 1.23 -3.15 -26.55
N PRO A 202 0.57 -2.96 -27.71
CA PRO A 202 0.34 -1.63 -28.28
C PRO A 202 -0.56 -0.73 -27.43
N SER A 203 -1.44 -1.31 -26.62
CA SER A 203 -2.38 -0.57 -25.76
C SER A 203 -1.96 -0.52 -24.29
N LEU A 204 -0.75 -0.96 -23.94
CA LEU A 204 -0.34 -1.16 -22.55
C LEU A 204 -0.13 0.18 -21.82
N GLU A 205 -0.98 0.47 -20.84
CA GLU A 205 -0.92 1.72 -20.06
C GLU A 205 -0.33 1.52 -18.66
N ARG A 206 -0.43 0.31 -18.10
CA ARG A 206 0.03 -0.03 -16.76
C ARG A 206 0.82 -1.33 -16.78
N LEU A 207 2.05 -1.27 -16.28
CA LEU A 207 2.93 -2.42 -16.16
C LEU A 207 3.43 -2.52 -14.71
N SER A 208 3.23 -3.67 -14.09
CA SER A 208 3.78 -3.99 -12.78
C SER A 208 4.56 -5.30 -12.86
N ILE A 209 5.84 -5.28 -12.51
CA ILE A 209 6.71 -6.46 -12.52
C ILE A 209 7.32 -6.59 -11.12
N HIS A 210 7.06 -7.72 -10.48
CA HIS A 210 7.64 -8.07 -9.19
C HIS A 210 8.41 -9.36 -9.35
N TYR A 211 9.73 -9.27 -9.23
CA TYR A 211 10.60 -10.44 -9.26
C TYR A 211 10.54 -11.21 -7.95
N SER A 212 10.76 -12.52 -8.03
CA SER A 212 10.94 -13.36 -6.86
C SER A 212 12.14 -12.89 -6.04
N SER A 213 12.06 -12.95 -4.70
CA SER A 213 13.18 -12.60 -3.80
C SER A 213 14.17 -13.76 -3.59
N GLY A 214 14.29 -14.68 -4.57
CA GLY A 214 15.13 -15.88 -4.46
C GLY A 214 16.63 -15.59 -4.39
N ASN A 215 17.41 -16.57 -3.91
CA ASN A 215 18.82 -16.43 -3.50
C ASN A 215 19.83 -16.00 -4.60
N ASN A 216 19.44 -15.83 -5.87
CA ASN A 216 20.35 -15.53 -6.97
C ASN A 216 20.02 -14.17 -7.62
N GLN A 217 20.37 -13.08 -6.94
CA GLN A 217 20.20 -11.69 -7.42
C GLN A 217 20.92 -11.41 -8.75
N SER A 218 21.92 -12.23 -9.12
CA SER A 218 22.72 -12.10 -10.35
C SER A 218 22.01 -12.52 -11.65
N LEU A 219 20.78 -13.05 -11.58
CA LEU A 219 20.02 -13.57 -12.73
C LEU A 219 18.82 -12.68 -13.15
N HIS A 220 18.49 -11.62 -12.42
CA HIS A 220 17.36 -10.76 -12.80
C HIS A 220 17.72 -9.94 -14.04
N VAL A 221 17.17 -10.34 -15.19
CA VAL A 221 17.25 -9.58 -16.45
C VAL A 221 15.94 -8.85 -16.65
N LEU A 222 16.01 -7.52 -16.77
CA LEU A 222 14.88 -6.67 -17.17
C LEU A 222 14.94 -6.44 -18.69
N PRO A 223 13.89 -6.85 -19.44
CA PRO A 223 13.82 -6.62 -20.88
C PRO A 223 13.93 -5.14 -21.25
N SER A 224 14.83 -4.85 -22.19
CA SER A 224 15.17 -3.47 -22.57
C SER A 224 13.95 -2.71 -23.12
N CYS A 225 13.09 -3.36 -23.90
CA CYS A 225 11.92 -2.76 -24.55
C CYS A 225 10.97 -1.95 -23.62
N ILE A 226 10.95 -2.23 -22.31
CA ILE A 226 10.13 -1.49 -21.34
C ILE A 226 10.49 0.00 -21.32
N PHE A 227 11.75 0.35 -21.61
CA PHE A 227 12.24 1.73 -21.62
C PHE A 227 11.88 2.51 -22.90
N TRP A 228 11.14 1.94 -23.84
CA TRP A 228 10.76 2.56 -25.12
C TRP A 228 9.24 2.56 -25.38
N SER A 229 8.41 2.44 -24.35
CA SER A 229 6.96 2.42 -24.50
C SER A 229 6.36 3.82 -24.68
N GLU A 230 5.62 4.00 -25.78
CA GLU A 230 4.85 5.21 -26.09
C GLU A 230 3.56 5.35 -25.27
N THR A 231 3.00 4.22 -24.82
CA THR A 231 1.66 4.16 -24.22
C THR A 231 1.67 3.99 -22.71
N LEU A 232 2.80 3.59 -22.14
CA LEU A 232 2.93 3.30 -20.72
C LEU A 232 2.77 4.56 -19.87
N LYS A 233 1.75 4.57 -19.01
CA LYS A 233 1.43 5.68 -18.10
C LYS A 233 1.86 5.40 -16.67
N LYS A 234 1.84 4.14 -16.24
CA LYS A 234 2.30 3.72 -14.91
C LYS A 234 3.23 2.53 -15.00
N PHE A 235 4.39 2.64 -14.35
CA PHE A 235 5.36 1.57 -14.28
C PHE A 235 5.75 1.31 -12.83
N HIS A 236 5.51 0.07 -12.38
CA HIS A 236 5.95 -0.41 -11.08
C HIS A 236 6.93 -1.56 -11.27
N LEU A 237 8.13 -1.44 -10.71
CA LEU A 237 9.16 -2.46 -10.76
C LEU A 237 9.62 -2.77 -9.33
N LYS A 238 9.36 -3.99 -8.88
CA LYS A 238 9.98 -4.57 -7.70
C LYS A 238 11.01 -5.60 -8.14
N MET A 239 12.29 -5.28 -7.99
CA MET A 239 13.36 -6.14 -8.45
C MET A 239 14.53 -6.07 -7.47
N PRO A 240 14.86 -7.15 -6.74
CA PRO A 240 16.08 -7.21 -5.96
C PRO A 240 17.28 -7.28 -6.93
N GLY A 241 18.30 -6.46 -6.68
CA GLY A 241 19.53 -6.46 -7.48
C GLY A 241 19.64 -5.32 -8.49
N ASN A 242 20.65 -5.44 -9.35
CA ASN A 242 21.13 -4.37 -10.22
C ASN A 242 20.15 -4.01 -11.35
N LEU A 243 19.67 -2.76 -11.38
CA LEU A 243 18.94 -2.21 -12.51
C LEU A 243 19.88 -1.60 -13.54
N ARG A 244 19.96 -2.26 -14.69
CA ARG A 244 20.65 -1.74 -15.89
C ARG A 244 19.68 -0.92 -16.72
N VAL A 245 19.80 0.40 -16.63
CA VAL A 245 19.03 1.32 -17.49
C VAL A 245 19.82 1.55 -18.79
N PRO A 246 19.17 1.48 -19.97
CA PRO A 246 19.83 1.77 -21.23
C PRO A 246 20.27 3.25 -21.35
N SER A 247 21.17 3.53 -22.30
CA SER A 247 21.69 4.87 -22.52
C SER A 247 20.63 5.88 -23.00
N GLN A 248 19.52 5.40 -23.56
CA GLN A 248 18.37 6.19 -23.99
C GLN A 248 17.11 5.58 -23.37
N VAL A 249 16.25 6.44 -22.83
CA VAL A 249 14.93 6.08 -22.30
C VAL A 249 13.90 6.94 -23.01
N HIS A 250 12.89 6.31 -23.59
CA HIS A 250 11.79 6.96 -24.30
C HIS A 250 10.46 6.52 -23.69
N LEU A 251 9.98 7.29 -22.71
CA LEU A 251 8.74 7.02 -21.97
C LEU A 251 7.88 8.31 -21.93
N PRO A 252 7.40 8.81 -23.08
CA PRO A 252 6.76 10.13 -23.17
C PRO A 252 5.41 10.21 -22.46
N SER A 253 4.74 9.09 -22.22
CA SER A 253 3.43 9.04 -21.53
C SER A 253 3.52 8.69 -20.05
N LEU A 254 4.72 8.40 -19.52
CA LEU A 254 4.89 7.90 -18.16
C LEU A 254 4.64 9.00 -17.13
N LYS A 255 3.59 8.81 -16.33
CA LYS A 255 3.16 9.74 -15.27
C LYS A 255 3.50 9.26 -13.87
N ASP A 256 3.64 7.95 -13.69
CA ASP A 256 3.79 7.31 -12.38
C ASP A 256 4.87 6.22 -12.46
N LEU A 257 5.96 6.41 -11.71
CA LEU A 257 7.06 5.46 -11.64
C LEU A 257 7.26 5.03 -10.19
N THR A 258 7.19 3.74 -9.93
CA THR A 258 7.55 3.15 -8.64
C THR A 258 8.66 2.12 -8.82
N LEU A 259 9.75 2.28 -8.09
CA LEU A 259 10.87 1.34 -8.06
C LEU A 259 11.03 0.81 -6.62
N GLU A 260 11.09 -0.52 -6.47
CA GLU A 260 11.19 -1.19 -5.17
C GLU A 260 12.34 -2.21 -5.15
N GLY A 261 13.23 -2.11 -4.17
CA GLY A 261 14.30 -3.08 -3.91
C GLY A 261 15.46 -3.06 -4.91
N VAL A 262 15.52 -2.05 -5.77
CA VAL A 262 16.48 -1.94 -6.88
C VAL A 262 17.83 -1.40 -6.41
N ASP A 263 18.93 -1.99 -6.91
CA ASP A 263 20.28 -1.44 -6.82
C ASP A 263 20.61 -0.65 -8.10
N PHE A 264 20.91 0.64 -7.97
CA PHE A 264 21.34 1.46 -9.10
C PHE A 264 22.86 1.37 -9.29
N ILE A 265 23.28 1.13 -10.54
CA ILE A 265 24.69 0.79 -10.83
C ILE A 265 25.50 1.92 -11.47
N ASP A 266 24.88 2.92 -12.09
CA ASP A 266 25.59 3.98 -12.78
C ASP A 266 24.90 5.36 -12.73
N ASP A 267 25.73 6.40 -12.65
CA ASP A 267 25.32 7.81 -12.54
C ASP A 267 24.77 8.39 -13.86
N ALA A 268 24.96 7.70 -15.00
CA ALA A 268 24.69 8.26 -16.33
C ALA A 268 23.29 7.89 -16.86
N SER A 269 22.80 6.69 -16.53
CA SER A 269 21.54 6.13 -17.01
C SER A 269 20.40 6.33 -16.02
N THR A 270 20.69 6.22 -14.71
CA THR A 270 19.71 6.37 -13.62
C THR A 270 18.95 7.70 -13.71
N PRO A 271 19.60 8.87 -13.86
CA PRO A 271 18.87 10.15 -13.95
C PRO A 271 17.94 10.25 -15.15
N LYS A 272 18.23 9.52 -16.25
CA LYS A 272 17.41 9.53 -17.47
C LYS A 272 16.06 8.84 -17.25
N LEU A 273 16.06 7.75 -16.49
CA LEU A 273 14.81 7.08 -16.09
C LEU A 273 14.01 7.95 -15.12
N LEU A 274 14.68 8.47 -14.08
CA LEU A 274 14.05 9.24 -13.01
C LEU A 274 13.56 10.63 -13.46
N SER A 275 14.11 11.16 -14.56
CA SER A 275 13.75 12.48 -15.12
C SER A 275 12.93 12.37 -16.41
N SER A 276 12.08 11.34 -16.49
CA SER A 276 11.16 11.17 -17.62
C SER A 276 10.24 12.41 -17.78
N PRO A 277 9.98 12.86 -19.02
CA PRO A 277 9.44 14.21 -19.28
C PRO A 277 8.01 14.44 -18.76
N SER A 278 7.19 13.40 -18.70
CA SER A 278 5.79 13.47 -18.27
C SER A 278 5.56 13.00 -16.83
N LEU A 279 6.63 12.75 -16.07
CA LEU A 279 6.55 12.11 -14.77
C LEU A 279 5.94 13.06 -13.73
N GLU A 280 4.78 12.69 -13.20
CA GLU A 280 4.04 13.45 -12.18
C GLU A 280 4.27 12.88 -10.77
N ARG A 281 4.50 11.56 -10.67
CA ARG A 281 4.72 10.86 -9.40
C ARG A 281 5.91 9.91 -9.47
N LEU A 282 6.78 9.98 -8.47
CA LEU A 282 7.92 9.09 -8.31
C LEU A 282 7.92 8.48 -6.91
N SER A 283 8.07 7.15 -6.81
CA SER A 283 8.21 6.46 -5.54
C SER A 283 9.41 5.52 -5.57
N LEU A 284 10.34 5.72 -4.64
CA LEU A 284 11.56 4.92 -4.50
C LEU A 284 11.48 4.18 -3.17
N ARG A 285 11.46 2.85 -3.20
CA ARG A 285 11.21 2.00 -2.02
C ARG A 285 12.35 1.02 -1.83
N ASN A 286 13.07 1.10 -0.71
CA ASN A 286 14.20 0.22 -0.38
C ASN A 286 15.22 0.11 -1.52
N CYS A 287 15.41 1.19 -2.27
CA CYS A 287 16.41 1.27 -3.33
C CYS A 287 17.80 1.52 -2.74
N ASN A 288 18.81 0.96 -3.38
CA ASN A 288 20.21 1.10 -2.99
C ASN A 288 20.97 1.96 -3.98
N TRP A 289 21.89 2.75 -3.44
CA TRP A 289 22.58 3.84 -4.13
C TRP A 289 24.09 3.78 -3.94
N ASN A 290 24.62 2.72 -3.30
CA ASN A 290 26.01 2.65 -2.86
C ASN A 290 27.04 2.78 -4.00
N HIS A 291 26.64 2.54 -5.26
CA HIS A 291 27.50 2.67 -6.43
C HIS A 291 27.49 4.06 -7.06
N LEU A 292 26.58 4.94 -6.62
CA LEU A 292 26.39 6.26 -7.20
C LEU A 292 27.11 7.34 -6.39
N LYS A 293 27.54 8.41 -7.05
CA LYS A 293 28.08 9.59 -6.35
C LYS A 293 26.98 10.55 -5.92
N ALA A 294 25.98 10.71 -6.78
CA ALA A 294 24.82 11.54 -6.54
C ALA A 294 23.66 11.09 -7.44
N ILE A 295 22.44 11.23 -6.95
CA ILE A 295 21.24 11.01 -7.76
C ILE A 295 20.64 12.36 -8.07
N ILE A 296 20.43 12.62 -9.36
CA ILE A 296 19.74 13.82 -9.83
C ILE A 296 18.34 13.41 -10.25
N VAL A 297 17.34 13.94 -9.56
CA VAL A 297 15.93 13.80 -9.90
C VAL A 297 15.46 15.15 -10.42
N ALA A 298 15.32 15.30 -11.75
CA ALA A 298 14.87 16.54 -12.38
C ALA A 298 13.71 16.40 -13.38
N PRO A 299 12.65 15.60 -13.11
CA PRO A 299 11.46 15.58 -13.96
C PRO A 299 10.69 16.91 -13.87
N PRO A 300 10.33 17.53 -15.01
CA PRO A 300 9.81 18.90 -15.04
C PRO A 300 8.39 19.03 -14.46
N LEU A 301 7.59 17.97 -14.48
CA LEU A 301 6.18 17.97 -14.07
C LEU A 301 5.93 17.24 -12.74
N LEU A 302 6.99 16.97 -11.97
CA LEU A 302 6.89 16.16 -10.75
C LEU A 302 6.14 16.90 -9.65
N ARG A 303 5.06 16.29 -9.16
CA ARG A 303 4.18 16.84 -8.13
C ARG A 303 4.24 16.07 -6.82
N ASP A 304 4.52 14.78 -6.88
CA ASP A 304 4.57 13.87 -5.72
C ASP A 304 5.87 13.06 -5.79
N PHE A 305 6.69 13.17 -4.75
CA PHE A 305 7.90 12.40 -4.62
C PHE A 305 7.99 11.73 -3.25
N SER A 306 8.13 10.40 -3.26
CA SER A 306 8.28 9.60 -2.05
C SER A 306 9.55 8.75 -2.06
N ILE A 307 10.25 8.74 -0.94
CA ILE A 307 11.37 7.85 -0.65
C ILE A 307 11.02 7.06 0.61
N HIS A 308 10.95 5.74 0.49
CA HIS A 308 10.78 4.83 1.62
C HIS A 308 12.03 3.96 1.74
N TYR A 309 12.72 4.00 2.87
CA TYR A 309 13.92 3.20 3.13
C TYR A 309 13.78 2.48 4.47
N LEU A 310 13.10 1.34 4.44
CA LEU A 310 12.85 0.46 5.56
C LEU A 310 13.66 -0.83 5.35
N PRO A 311 14.97 -0.83 5.67
CA PRO A 311 15.80 -1.99 5.47
C PRO A 311 15.23 -3.19 6.25
N GLY A 312 14.96 -4.29 5.54
CA GLY A 312 14.63 -5.56 6.18
C GLY A 312 15.83 -6.05 6.99
N SER A 313 15.57 -6.76 8.09
CA SER A 313 16.60 -7.35 8.97
C SER A 313 17.60 -8.28 8.27
N SER A 314 17.39 -8.62 7.00
CA SER A 314 18.21 -9.53 6.19
C SER A 314 19.18 -8.85 5.21
N ASN A 315 19.08 -7.54 4.96
CA ASN A 315 19.81 -6.89 3.84
C ASN A 315 20.92 -5.92 4.28
N ILE A 316 21.12 -5.73 5.58
CA ILE A 316 22.26 -4.96 6.07
C ILE A 316 23.41 -5.95 6.25
N GLY A 317 24.17 -6.18 5.18
CA GLY A 317 25.49 -6.78 5.33
C GLY A 317 26.33 -5.90 6.25
N ALA A 318 26.94 -6.52 7.27
CA ALA A 318 27.80 -5.85 8.26
C ALA A 318 29.00 -5.09 7.64
N ASP A 319 29.24 -5.26 6.33
CA ASP A 319 30.34 -4.68 5.57
C ASP A 319 29.90 -3.63 4.54
N ALA A 320 28.68 -3.07 4.66
CA ALA A 320 28.26 -1.98 3.79
C ALA A 320 29.08 -0.71 4.12
N HIS A 321 30.19 -0.52 3.41
CA HIS A 321 30.82 0.79 3.25
C HIS A 321 29.82 1.70 2.52
N PHE A 322 28.95 2.35 3.29
CA PHE A 322 28.07 3.38 2.76
C PHE A 322 28.94 4.57 2.38
N HIS A 323 29.17 4.73 1.07
CA HIS A 323 29.38 6.07 0.55
C HIS A 323 28.15 6.90 0.90
N ASP A 324 28.30 8.20 1.17
CA ASP A 324 27.20 9.15 1.43
C ASP A 324 26.82 9.86 0.12
N PRO A 325 26.07 9.22 -0.81
CA PRO A 325 25.66 9.88 -2.03
C PRO A 325 24.61 10.92 -1.71
N ALA A 326 24.77 12.11 -2.29
CA ALA A 326 23.76 13.13 -2.21
C ALA A 326 22.59 12.81 -3.16
N ILE A 327 21.37 12.76 -2.64
CA ILE A 327 20.15 12.72 -3.45
C ILE A 327 19.72 14.17 -3.68
N VAL A 328 19.95 14.68 -4.89
CA VAL A 328 19.65 16.06 -5.27
C VAL A 328 18.39 16.10 -6.13
N ILE A 329 17.40 16.85 -5.65
CA ILE A 329 16.06 16.90 -6.23
C ILE A 329 15.84 18.29 -6.80
N TYR A 330 15.60 18.37 -8.10
CA TYR A 330 15.26 19.59 -8.83
C TYR A 330 13.83 19.49 -9.36
N ALA A 331 12.85 19.85 -8.54
CA ALA A 331 11.44 19.73 -8.88
C ALA A 331 10.71 21.04 -8.55
N GLN A 332 10.46 21.86 -9.58
CA GLN A 332 9.82 23.18 -9.46
C GLN A 332 8.35 23.09 -9.07
N ASP A 333 7.64 22.09 -9.63
CA ASP A 333 6.21 21.88 -9.44
C ASP A 333 5.87 20.90 -8.31
N LEU A 334 6.84 20.56 -7.45
CA LEU A 334 6.65 19.61 -6.38
C LEU A 334 5.65 20.14 -5.35
N LEU A 335 4.57 19.40 -5.11
CA LEU A 335 3.50 19.75 -4.17
C LEU A 335 3.61 18.96 -2.87
N GLN A 336 4.04 17.70 -2.97
CA GLN A 336 4.14 16.76 -1.86
C GLN A 336 5.50 16.05 -1.87
N PHE A 337 6.12 15.98 -0.70
CA PHE A 337 7.36 15.25 -0.48
C PHE A 337 7.21 14.31 0.72
N CYS A 338 7.60 13.05 0.56
CA CYS A 338 7.52 12.05 1.62
C CYS A 338 8.87 11.32 1.77
N TYR A 339 9.36 11.24 3.00
CA TYR A 339 10.51 10.44 3.38
C TYR A 339 10.16 9.56 4.57
N VAL A 340 10.29 8.24 4.43
CA VAL A 340 9.99 7.29 5.52
C VAL A 340 11.10 6.29 5.69
N GLY A 341 11.64 6.16 6.90
CA GLY A 341 12.60 5.12 7.28
C GLY A 341 13.97 5.65 7.71
N VAL A 342 15.02 4.87 7.50
CA VAL A 342 16.39 5.21 7.90
C VAL A 342 16.98 6.23 6.93
N LEU A 343 17.75 7.22 7.41
CA LEU A 343 18.33 8.32 6.60
C LEU A 343 19.85 8.18 6.40
N PRO A 344 20.32 7.18 5.63
CA PRO A 344 21.75 6.97 5.42
C PRO A 344 22.39 8.03 4.51
N ASN A 345 21.58 8.65 3.65
CA ASN A 345 22.06 9.53 2.57
C ASN A 345 21.66 10.99 2.82
N ARG A 346 22.52 11.92 2.44
CA ARG A 346 22.17 13.34 2.39
C ARG A 346 21.14 13.64 1.29
N VAL A 347 19.92 14.04 1.67
CA VAL A 347 18.86 14.46 0.74
C VAL A 347 18.81 15.98 0.64
N VAL A 348 18.88 16.51 -0.57
CA VAL A 348 18.89 17.96 -0.87
C VAL A 348 17.75 18.29 -1.83
N LEU A 349 16.76 19.04 -1.33
CA LEU A 349 15.69 19.60 -2.17
C LEU A 349 16.11 20.99 -2.66
N SER A 350 16.30 21.12 -3.97
CA SER A 350 16.71 22.35 -4.63
C SER A 350 15.61 22.85 -5.55
N GLY A 351 15.04 24.02 -5.24
CA GLY A 351 14.11 24.70 -6.15
C GLY A 351 12.71 24.10 -6.21
N SER A 352 12.06 23.92 -5.05
CA SER A 352 10.66 23.47 -4.92
C SER A 352 9.77 24.52 -4.24
N PRO A 353 9.48 25.66 -4.90
CA PRO A 353 8.75 26.76 -4.27
C PRO A 353 7.28 26.45 -3.99
N LEU A 354 6.68 25.48 -4.71
CA LEU A 354 5.27 25.10 -4.59
C LEU A 354 5.00 24.01 -3.55
N LEU A 355 6.04 23.53 -2.85
CA LEU A 355 5.91 22.44 -1.88
C LEU A 355 5.01 22.86 -0.72
N ASP A 356 3.86 22.21 -0.59
CA ASP A 356 2.81 22.57 0.38
C ASP A 356 2.80 21.61 1.58
N GLU A 357 3.09 20.32 1.33
CA GLU A 357 3.10 19.27 2.34
C GLU A 357 4.39 18.45 2.29
N ALA A 358 4.99 18.24 3.48
CA ALA A 358 6.11 17.32 3.67
C ALA A 358 5.83 16.33 4.80
N GLU A 359 6.10 15.05 4.56
CA GLU A 359 6.08 14.00 5.57
C GLU A 359 7.47 13.39 5.73
N LEU A 360 8.05 13.50 6.93
CA LEU A 360 9.39 13.04 7.27
C LEU A 360 9.32 12.10 8.49
N CYS A 361 9.12 10.81 8.25
CA CYS A 361 8.94 9.80 9.29
C CYS A 361 10.18 8.90 9.41
N LEU A 362 11.13 9.30 10.24
CA LEU A 362 12.38 8.54 10.43
C LEU A 362 12.22 7.35 11.38
N THR A 363 13.10 6.37 11.24
CA THR A 363 13.23 5.24 12.17
C THR A 363 14.68 5.11 12.62
N ASP A 364 14.87 4.67 13.86
CA ASP A 364 16.19 4.47 14.45
C ASP A 364 17.05 3.54 13.59
N PHE A 365 18.34 3.85 13.52
CA PHE A 365 19.33 2.91 12.99
C PHE A 365 19.46 1.72 13.96
N ALA A 366 19.61 0.52 13.42
CA ALA A 366 19.99 -0.62 14.24
C ALA A 366 21.36 -0.32 14.91
N PRO A 367 21.52 -0.60 16.22
CA PRO A 367 22.79 -0.35 16.91
C PRO A 367 23.91 -1.16 16.25
N GLY A 368 24.95 -0.49 15.75
CA GLY A 368 26.12 -1.12 15.13
C GLY A 368 26.57 -0.55 13.78
N LEU A 369 25.78 0.32 13.15
CA LEU A 369 26.20 1.10 11.98
C LEU A 369 26.86 2.40 12.48
N GLY A 370 28.13 2.63 12.11
CA GLY A 370 29.02 3.65 12.69
C GLY A 370 28.61 5.12 12.53
N ASP A 371 29.52 6.02 12.90
CA ASP A 371 29.43 7.50 12.93
C ASP A 371 28.88 8.15 11.63
N PHE A 372 27.57 8.07 11.37
CA PHE A 372 26.91 8.89 10.34
C PHE A 372 26.47 10.23 10.95
N ASP A 373 26.65 11.32 10.19
CA ASP A 373 26.11 12.64 10.56
C ASP A 373 24.60 12.71 10.29
N VAL A 374 23.84 11.87 11.02
CA VAL A 374 22.38 11.82 10.94
C VAL A 374 21.79 13.21 11.23
N CYS A 375 22.36 13.93 12.21
CA CYS A 375 21.95 15.29 12.54
C CYS A 375 22.09 16.25 11.34
N GLY A 376 23.23 16.21 10.64
CA GLY A 376 23.44 16.98 9.42
C GLY A 376 22.50 16.58 8.28
N HIS A 377 22.18 15.29 8.12
CA HIS A 377 21.23 14.83 7.12
C HIS A 377 19.81 15.33 7.41
N VAL A 378 19.36 15.26 8.66
CA VAL A 378 18.06 15.78 9.07
C VAL A 378 18.00 17.30 8.91
N HIS A 379 19.07 18.01 9.27
CA HIS A 379 19.17 19.46 9.04
C HIS A 379 19.01 19.82 7.57
N ASN A 380 19.69 19.10 6.66
CA ASN A 380 19.55 19.29 5.22
C ASN A 380 18.11 19.05 4.74
N LEU A 381 17.47 17.98 5.24
CA LEU A 381 16.10 17.63 4.89
C LEU A 381 15.11 18.72 5.32
N LEU A 382 15.19 19.16 6.58
CA LEU A 382 14.38 20.28 7.11
C LEU A 382 14.64 21.58 6.36
N SER A 383 15.90 21.85 6.00
CA SER A 383 16.29 23.01 5.21
C SER A 383 15.71 23.00 3.80
N GLY A 384 15.43 21.82 3.24
CA GLY A 384 14.77 21.65 1.95
C GLY A 384 13.26 21.89 1.98
N VAL A 385 12.59 21.66 3.12
CA VAL A 385 11.12 21.69 3.25
C VAL A 385 10.57 22.88 4.03
N PHE A 386 11.38 23.89 4.33
CA PHE A 386 11.01 24.97 5.26
C PHE A 386 9.82 25.86 4.84
N ARG A 387 9.42 25.79 3.57
CA ARG A 387 8.33 26.62 2.99
C ARG A 387 6.95 25.98 3.08
N VAL A 388 6.85 24.73 3.54
CA VAL A 388 5.59 23.99 3.59
C VAL A 388 4.56 24.59 4.52
N LYS A 389 3.28 24.36 4.23
CA LYS A 389 2.16 24.70 5.12
C LYS A 389 1.84 23.58 6.10
N LYS A 390 2.13 22.34 5.72
CA LYS A 390 1.91 21.14 6.53
C LYS A 390 3.19 20.32 6.62
N LEU A 391 3.61 20.04 7.84
CA LEU A 391 4.78 19.20 8.14
C LEU A 391 4.35 18.05 9.04
N ILE A 392 4.64 16.83 8.62
CA ILE A 392 4.41 15.61 9.39
C ILE A 392 5.77 15.02 9.76
N LEU A 393 6.02 14.77 11.05
CA LEU A 393 7.28 14.25 11.58
C LEU A 393 7.07 12.97 12.40
N SER A 394 8.14 12.19 12.60
CA SER A 394 8.21 11.17 13.66
C SER A 394 8.87 11.72 14.94
N SER A 395 8.61 11.12 16.10
CA SER A 395 9.26 11.49 17.36
C SER A 395 10.76 11.20 17.36
N THR A 396 11.19 10.13 16.69
CA THR A 396 12.59 9.72 16.52
C THR A 396 13.44 10.85 15.94
N MET A 397 12.91 11.57 14.93
CA MET A 397 13.58 12.74 14.35
C MET A 397 13.88 13.82 15.39
N ILE A 398 13.00 14.00 16.38
CA ILE A 398 13.19 14.99 17.45
C ILE A 398 14.13 14.44 18.54
N GLN A 399 14.05 13.13 18.82
CA GLN A 399 14.87 12.45 19.82
C GLN A 399 16.35 12.50 19.47
N ASP A 400 16.72 12.27 18.20
CA ASP A 400 18.12 12.23 17.76
C ASP A 400 18.87 13.53 18.05
N PHE A 401 18.18 14.66 17.92
CA PHE A 401 18.74 15.97 18.26
C PHE A 401 18.88 16.23 19.76
N ASN A 402 18.19 15.46 20.61
CA ASN A 402 18.19 15.69 22.06
C ASN A 402 19.53 15.29 22.70
N THR A 403 20.35 14.51 22.00
CA THR A 403 21.69 14.07 22.44
C THR A 403 22.83 14.96 21.92
N GLY A 404 22.55 15.87 20.98
CA GLY A 404 23.55 16.74 20.32
C GLY A 404 23.89 18.04 21.06
N LYS A 405 25.04 18.65 20.71
CA LYS A 405 25.51 19.94 21.28
C LYS A 405 24.73 21.16 20.78
N ASP A 406 24.04 21.04 19.65
CA ASP A 406 23.17 22.08 19.09
C ASP A 406 21.87 21.44 18.60
N PRO A 407 20.78 21.48 19.38
CA PRO A 407 19.62 20.63 19.14
C PRO A 407 18.89 20.94 17.83
N LEU A 408 18.94 22.17 17.28
CA LEU A 408 18.38 22.49 15.95
C LEU A 408 19.03 23.75 15.36
N GLY A 409 20.19 24.19 15.85
CA GLY A 409 20.79 25.44 15.42
C GLY A 409 21.08 25.42 13.92
N GLY A 410 20.61 26.48 13.27
CA GLY A 410 20.74 26.65 11.83
C GLY A 410 19.58 26.13 10.99
N ILE A 411 18.53 25.48 11.52
CA ILE A 411 17.34 25.18 10.70
C ILE A 411 16.61 26.49 10.33
N PRO A 412 16.06 26.63 9.12
CA PRO A 412 15.33 27.83 8.71
C PRO A 412 14.03 28.06 9.51
N LEU A 413 13.50 29.27 9.43
CA LEU A 413 12.18 29.61 9.98
C LEU A 413 11.06 29.06 9.08
N PHE A 414 10.13 28.35 9.69
CA PHE A 414 8.93 27.80 9.04
C PHE A 414 7.80 28.83 9.04
N ILE A 415 8.00 29.94 8.33
CA ILE A 415 7.07 31.09 8.33
C ILE A 415 5.69 30.74 7.79
N ASN A 416 5.60 29.79 6.85
CA ASN A 416 4.35 29.38 6.21
C ASN A 416 3.65 28.22 6.92
N LEU A 417 4.30 27.61 7.92
CA LEU A 417 3.81 26.37 8.51
C LEU A 417 2.61 26.65 9.41
N THR A 418 1.45 26.14 9.00
CA THR A 418 0.18 26.27 9.73
C THR A 418 -0.19 25.00 10.47
N MET A 419 0.29 23.84 10.03
CA MET A 419 0.01 22.55 10.64
C MET A 419 1.29 21.74 10.85
N LEU A 420 1.53 21.36 12.10
CA LEU A 420 2.60 20.44 12.50
C LEU A 420 1.95 19.19 13.11
N LYS A 421 2.31 18.02 12.58
CA LYS A 421 1.79 16.73 13.06
C LYS A 421 2.95 15.80 13.40
N PHE A 422 2.83 15.09 14.51
CA PHE A 422 3.70 13.97 14.86
C PHE A 422 2.94 12.67 14.61
N ALA A 423 3.26 11.97 13.52
CA ALA A 423 2.50 10.81 13.05
C ALA A 423 2.92 9.48 13.69
N LYS A 424 4.13 9.41 14.24
CA LYS A 424 4.68 8.18 14.82
C LYS A 424 5.54 8.50 16.04
N GLY A 425 5.38 7.72 17.09
CA GLY A 425 6.06 7.85 18.38
C GLY A 425 5.52 8.98 19.25
N CYS A 426 5.60 8.77 20.56
CA CYS A 426 5.17 9.72 21.58
C CYS A 426 6.18 10.88 21.70
N ILE A 427 5.69 12.12 21.78
CA ILE A 427 6.53 13.30 21.98
C ILE A 427 6.65 13.65 23.46
N PHE A 428 7.86 13.93 23.90
CA PHE A 428 8.13 14.45 25.23
C PHE A 428 8.38 15.95 25.19
N LEU A 429 7.60 16.74 25.92
CA LEU A 429 7.61 18.21 25.79
C LEU A 429 8.90 18.84 26.34
N GLU A 430 9.60 18.15 27.25
CA GLU A 430 10.87 18.56 27.82
C GLU A 430 12.07 18.37 26.87
N TRP A 431 11.87 17.73 25.71
CA TRP A 431 12.90 17.64 24.69
C TRP A 431 13.25 19.04 24.17
N LYS A 432 14.50 19.47 24.39
CA LYS A 432 14.99 20.78 23.92
C LYS A 432 14.81 20.97 22.40
N PRO A 433 15.03 19.96 21.54
CA PRO A 433 14.75 20.08 20.11
C PRO A 433 13.29 20.35 19.81
N PHE A 434 12.35 19.76 20.56
CA PHE A 434 10.92 20.00 20.37
C PHE A 434 10.56 21.48 20.60
N ALA A 435 10.99 22.05 21.73
CA ALA A 435 10.77 23.47 22.02
C ALA A 435 11.46 24.38 20.99
N SER A 436 12.66 23.99 20.56
CA SER A 436 13.42 24.72 19.53
C SER A 436 12.70 24.73 18.18
N LEU A 437 12.10 23.61 17.77
CA LEU A 437 11.33 23.49 16.54
C LEU A 437 10.09 24.37 16.60
N LEU A 438 9.33 24.30 17.70
CA LEU A 438 8.14 25.12 17.90
C LEU A 438 8.45 26.61 17.86
N GLY A 439 9.59 27.04 18.43
CA GLY A 439 10.06 28.43 18.35
C GLY A 439 10.40 28.91 16.93
N ARG A 440 10.55 28.00 15.96
CA ARG A 440 10.81 28.29 14.55
C ARG A 440 9.54 28.31 13.69
N CYS A 441 8.36 28.09 14.28
CA CYS A 441 7.08 27.97 13.58
C CYS A 441 6.12 29.12 13.98
N PRO A 442 6.41 30.38 13.58
CA PRO A 442 5.69 31.55 14.10
C PRO A 442 4.23 31.64 13.66
N ALA A 443 3.81 30.94 12.61
CA ALA A 443 2.44 30.98 12.07
C ALA A 443 1.63 29.69 12.36
N LEU A 444 2.11 28.86 13.30
CA LEU A 444 1.51 27.56 13.59
C LEU A 444 0.10 27.72 14.17
N LYS A 445 -0.90 27.13 13.51
CA LYS A 445 -2.31 27.13 13.90
C LYS A 445 -2.79 25.81 14.47
N THR A 446 -2.26 24.69 13.98
CA THR A 446 -2.68 23.34 14.38
C THR A 446 -1.49 22.48 14.76
N LEU A 447 -1.59 21.84 15.92
CA LEU A 447 -0.59 20.90 16.44
C LEU A 447 -1.26 19.54 16.74
N GLU A 448 -0.79 18.47 16.10
CA GLU A 448 -1.36 17.13 16.24
C GLU A 448 -0.32 16.10 16.72
N PHE A 449 -0.70 15.28 17.70
CA PHE A 449 0.07 14.15 18.22
C PHE A 449 -0.69 12.85 18.00
N TYR A 450 -0.19 11.97 17.13
CA TYR A 450 -0.88 10.73 16.77
C TYR A 450 -0.70 9.60 17.79
N GLU A 451 0.47 9.50 18.41
CA GLU A 451 0.79 8.52 19.47
C GLU A 451 0.98 9.21 20.83
N GLY A 452 0.23 10.29 21.06
CA GLY A 452 0.22 11.03 22.30
C GLY A 452 1.43 11.96 22.53
N CYS A 453 1.38 12.68 23.65
CA CYS A 453 2.48 13.49 24.15
C CYS A 453 2.49 13.51 25.68
N LYS A 454 3.67 13.48 26.31
CA LYS A 454 3.80 13.36 27.77
C LYS A 454 5.04 14.06 28.31
N LEU A 455 5.16 14.09 29.63
CA LEU A 455 6.41 14.38 30.34
C LEU A 455 6.95 13.09 30.95
N HIS A 456 8.28 12.92 31.01
CA HIS A 456 8.89 11.90 31.84
C HIS A 456 8.62 12.20 33.31
N MET A 457 7.97 11.26 34.00
CA MET A 457 7.83 11.33 35.45
C MET A 457 9.17 10.90 36.08
N LYS A 458 9.96 11.88 36.52
CA LYS A 458 11.16 11.60 37.31
C LYS A 458 10.76 11.17 38.72
N PRO A 459 11.47 10.21 39.35
CA PRO A 459 11.34 9.97 40.78
C PRO A 459 11.66 11.25 41.56
N GLU A 460 10.96 11.41 42.69
CA GLU A 460 10.80 12.63 43.49
C GLU A 460 12.06 13.53 43.59
N GLY A 461 11.89 14.83 43.32
CA GLY A 461 12.84 15.88 43.74
C GLY A 461 13.59 16.65 42.64
N TYR A 462 13.55 16.21 41.37
CA TYR A 462 14.16 16.96 40.25
C TYR A 462 13.08 17.56 39.34
N GLN A 463 12.81 18.86 39.49
CA GLN A 463 12.03 19.63 38.53
C GLN A 463 13.00 20.32 37.57
N ASP A 464 13.21 19.75 36.39
CA ASP A 464 13.69 20.58 35.28
C ASP A 464 12.67 21.70 35.06
N PRO A 465 13.10 22.93 34.70
CA PRO A 465 12.17 24.01 34.43
C PRO A 465 11.20 23.56 33.33
N LEU A 466 9.90 23.67 33.62
CA LEU A 466 8.84 23.32 32.66
C LEU A 466 9.12 24.06 31.33
N PRO A 467 9.03 23.37 30.18
CA PRO A 467 9.29 23.98 28.89
C PRO A 467 8.35 25.17 28.70
N ARG A 468 8.92 26.36 28.49
CA ARG A 468 8.18 27.57 28.17
C ARG A 468 7.93 27.59 26.68
N LEU A 469 6.74 27.13 26.29
CA LEU A 469 6.27 27.20 24.92
C LEU A 469 5.48 28.50 24.74
N PHE A 470 5.83 29.28 23.72
CA PHE A 470 5.05 30.46 23.32
C PHE A 470 4.57 30.26 21.88
N LEU A 471 3.27 30.00 21.74
CA LEU A 471 2.64 29.61 20.48
C LEU A 471 1.47 30.56 20.15
N PRO A 472 1.74 31.84 19.85
CA PRO A 472 0.74 32.91 19.93
C PRO A 472 -0.49 32.73 19.04
N PHE A 473 -0.36 31.99 17.92
CA PHE A 473 -1.42 31.77 16.94
C PHE A 473 -1.97 30.34 16.91
N LEU A 474 -1.61 29.51 17.90
CA LEU A 474 -2.09 28.14 17.95
C LEU A 474 -3.58 28.13 18.32
N GLU A 475 -4.40 27.66 17.37
CA GLU A 475 -5.86 27.60 17.43
C GLU A 475 -6.33 26.20 17.83
N ASN A 476 -5.67 25.14 17.35
CA ASN A 476 -6.16 23.76 17.48
C ASN A 476 -5.07 22.79 17.97
N ILE A 477 -5.41 21.96 18.95
CA ILE A 477 -4.56 20.86 19.41
C ILE A 477 -5.33 19.55 19.29
N THR A 478 -4.70 18.52 18.71
CA THR A 478 -5.25 17.17 18.69
C THR A 478 -4.26 16.21 19.33
N ILE A 479 -4.70 15.48 20.37
CA ILE A 479 -3.93 14.41 21.01
C ILE A 479 -4.70 13.11 20.83
N ARG A 480 -4.12 12.18 20.09
CA ARG A 480 -4.66 10.84 19.89
C ARG A 480 -4.01 9.84 20.84
N GLN A 481 -4.64 8.67 20.99
CA GLN A 481 -4.25 7.64 21.95
C GLN A 481 -4.10 8.14 23.40
N PHE A 482 -4.88 9.16 23.79
CA PHE A 482 -4.81 9.74 25.13
C PHE A 482 -5.33 8.73 26.17
N THR A 483 -4.55 8.48 27.22
CA THR A 483 -4.88 7.52 28.29
C THR A 483 -5.25 8.23 29.59
N GLY A 484 -4.81 9.47 29.78
CA GLY A 484 -5.02 10.23 31.02
C GLY A 484 -3.98 9.97 32.10
N GLU A 485 -2.83 9.45 31.71
CA GLU A 485 -1.66 9.33 32.58
C GLU A 485 -1.22 10.72 33.10
N ASP A 486 -0.62 10.75 34.28
CA ASP A 486 -0.27 12.01 34.94
C ASP A 486 0.72 12.84 34.08
N GLY A 487 1.63 12.16 33.38
CA GLY A 487 2.54 12.81 32.43
C GLY A 487 1.83 13.43 31.22
N GLU A 488 0.74 12.84 30.73
CA GLU A 488 -0.06 13.39 29.64
C GLU A 488 -0.90 14.58 30.12
N LEU A 489 -1.48 14.50 31.31
CA LEU A 489 -2.24 15.59 31.94
C LEU A 489 -1.35 16.82 32.20
N LEU A 490 -0.12 16.60 32.65
CA LEU A 490 0.86 17.67 32.84
C LEU A 490 1.28 18.28 31.49
N ALA A 491 1.52 17.45 30.47
CA ALA A 491 1.84 17.92 29.13
C ALA A 491 0.69 18.77 28.53
N LEU A 492 -0.55 18.29 28.63
CA LEU A 492 -1.74 19.03 28.24
C LEU A 492 -1.83 20.36 29.00
N GLY A 493 -1.59 20.36 30.31
CA GLY A 493 -1.57 21.57 31.13
C GLY A 493 -0.55 22.61 30.66
N ILE A 494 0.65 22.19 30.21
CA ILE A 494 1.65 23.10 29.63
C ILE A 494 1.12 23.70 28.33
N LEU A 495 0.58 22.87 27.43
CA LEU A 495 0.08 23.31 26.13
C LEU A 495 -1.09 24.30 26.28
N LEU A 496 -2.02 24.06 27.21
CA LEU A 496 -3.14 24.95 27.50
C LEU A 496 -2.71 26.34 27.99
N ARG A 497 -1.53 26.45 28.60
CA ARG A 497 -0.96 27.72 29.07
C ARG A 497 -0.06 28.40 28.04
N SER A 498 0.23 27.73 26.92
CA SER A 498 1.20 28.22 25.92
C SER A 498 0.65 29.28 24.96
N THR A 499 -0.68 29.46 24.91
CA THR A 499 -1.35 30.34 23.94
C THR A 499 -2.66 30.91 24.45
N LEU A 500 -2.94 32.16 24.07
CA LEU A 500 -4.22 32.85 24.33
C LEU A 500 -5.25 32.62 23.21
N ALA A 501 -4.83 32.14 22.04
CA ALA A 501 -5.66 31.98 20.85
C ALA A 501 -6.32 30.60 20.70
N LEU A 502 -6.06 29.68 21.63
CA LEU A 502 -6.53 28.29 21.51
C LEU A 502 -8.07 28.19 21.48
N GLU A 503 -8.61 27.62 20.43
CA GLU A 503 -10.05 27.48 20.19
C GLU A 503 -10.55 26.07 20.52
N GLU A 504 -9.83 25.02 20.10
CA GLU A 504 -10.25 23.63 20.29
C GLU A 504 -9.10 22.70 20.71
N VAL A 505 -9.39 21.83 21.67
CA VAL A 505 -8.55 20.67 22.03
C VAL A 505 -9.35 19.40 21.81
N ILE A 506 -8.87 18.55 20.90
CA ILE A 506 -9.45 17.25 20.59
C ILE A 506 -8.62 16.16 21.26
N LEU A 507 -9.24 15.42 22.17
CA LEU A 507 -8.66 14.23 22.79
C LEU A 507 -9.34 12.99 22.22
N SER A 508 -8.57 12.09 21.61
CA SER A 508 -9.09 10.80 21.17
C SER A 508 -8.42 9.64 21.89
N TYR A 509 -9.23 8.64 22.24
CA TYR A 509 -8.81 7.49 23.02
C TYR A 509 -9.17 6.18 22.31
N ASP A 510 -8.36 5.15 22.55
CA ASP A 510 -8.69 3.79 22.11
C ASP A 510 -9.76 3.22 23.06
N ARG A 511 -10.85 2.67 22.51
CA ARG A 511 -11.93 2.04 23.31
C ARG A 511 -11.43 0.89 24.18
N ASN A 512 -10.31 0.28 23.82
CA ASN A 512 -9.71 -0.81 24.56
C ASN A 512 -8.89 -0.36 25.78
N VAL A 513 -8.61 0.95 25.92
CA VAL A 513 -7.87 1.50 27.05
C VAL A 513 -8.84 1.98 28.12
N LEU A 514 -8.62 1.53 29.36
CA LEU A 514 -9.37 2.00 30.53
C LEU A 514 -8.96 3.45 30.85
N MET A 515 -9.73 4.41 30.35
CA MET A 515 -9.65 5.81 30.80
C MET A 515 -10.05 5.92 32.28
N LYS A 516 -9.39 6.82 33.01
CA LYS A 516 -9.86 7.23 34.35
C LYS A 516 -11.31 7.73 34.21
N ARG A 517 -12.24 7.22 35.02
CA ARG A 517 -13.68 7.57 34.94
C ARG A 517 -13.94 9.08 35.01
N GLU A 518 -13.11 9.80 35.74
CA GLU A 518 -13.17 11.26 35.88
C GLU A 518 -12.92 12.00 34.55
N LEU A 519 -12.16 11.41 33.62
CA LEU A 519 -11.86 11.99 32.30
C LEU A 519 -13.00 11.78 31.30
N LEU A 520 -13.98 10.94 31.61
CA LEU A 520 -15.21 10.80 30.83
C LEU A 520 -16.22 11.92 31.14
N ASP A 521 -16.01 12.67 32.24
CA ASP A 521 -16.79 13.86 32.54
C ASP A 521 -16.24 15.04 31.72
N GLU A 522 -17.03 15.55 30.77
CA GLU A 522 -16.65 16.72 29.95
C GLU A 522 -16.32 17.96 30.82
N ASN A 523 -16.84 18.03 32.05
CA ASN A 523 -16.55 19.12 32.98
C ASN A 523 -15.21 18.99 33.71
N TYR A 524 -14.50 17.86 33.58
CA TYR A 524 -13.18 17.72 34.19
C TYR A 524 -12.17 18.66 33.51
N PHE A 525 -12.10 18.62 32.18
CA PHE A 525 -11.11 19.39 31.41
C PHE A 525 -11.41 20.89 31.39
N SER A 526 -12.67 21.29 31.54
CA SER A 526 -13.05 22.71 31.63
C SER A 526 -12.51 23.41 32.89
N LYS A 527 -12.13 22.64 33.93
CA LYS A 527 -11.53 23.14 35.17
C LYS A 527 -10.00 23.30 35.10
N LEU A 528 -9.35 22.80 34.05
CA LEU A 528 -7.89 22.88 33.93
C LEU A 528 -7.44 24.33 33.71
N PRO A 529 -6.34 24.79 34.36
CA PRO A 529 -5.79 26.11 34.12
C PRO A 529 -5.35 26.27 32.65
N ARG A 530 -5.94 27.26 31.97
CA ARG A 530 -5.70 27.55 30.55
C ARG A 530 -5.60 29.05 30.33
N ALA A 531 -4.78 29.44 29.37
CA ALA A 531 -4.59 30.85 29.02
C ALA A 531 -5.73 31.36 28.12
N SER A 532 -6.22 30.55 27.18
CA SER A 532 -7.38 30.88 26.36
C SER A 532 -8.70 30.65 27.10
N ALA A 533 -9.54 31.69 27.18
CA ALA A 533 -10.88 31.62 27.75
C ALA A 533 -11.92 30.96 26.82
N ILE A 534 -11.67 30.98 25.50
CA ILE A 534 -12.60 30.50 24.48
C ILE A 534 -12.41 29.02 24.11
N CYS A 535 -11.32 28.41 24.61
CA CYS A 535 -10.96 27.03 24.32
C CYS A 535 -12.09 26.04 24.69
N LYS A 536 -12.42 25.15 23.76
CA LYS A 536 -13.37 24.04 23.96
C LYS A 536 -12.62 22.71 23.95
N PHE A 537 -13.13 21.75 24.72
CA PHE A 537 -12.63 20.38 24.70
C PHE A 537 -13.62 19.50 23.95
N ARG A 538 -13.09 18.59 23.13
CA ARG A 538 -13.87 17.56 22.45
C ARG A 538 -13.21 16.21 22.66
N ILE A 539 -13.93 15.31 23.31
CA ILE A 539 -13.46 13.95 23.57
C ILE A 539 -14.20 13.02 22.60
N LYS A 540 -13.46 12.19 21.87
CA LYS A 540 -14.07 11.24 20.93
C LYS A 540 -13.35 9.89 20.91
N PRO A 541 -14.08 8.78 20.70
CA PRO A 541 -13.43 7.50 20.45
C PRO A 541 -12.64 7.55 19.14
N GLN A 542 -11.46 6.95 19.13
CA GLN A 542 -10.66 6.77 17.92
C GLN A 542 -11.16 5.53 17.16
N PHE A 543 -11.63 5.72 15.92
CA PHE A 543 -11.93 4.61 15.02
C PHE A 543 -10.64 4.22 14.28
N ARG A 544 -10.30 2.93 14.29
CA ARG A 544 -9.11 2.39 13.61
C ARG A 544 -9.21 2.50 12.10
#